data_AF-A0A9X4BI63-F1
#
_entry.id   AF-A0A9X4BI63-F1
#
_cell.length_a   1.000
_cell.length_b   1.000
_cell.length_c   1.000
_cell.angle_alpha   90.00
_cell.angle_beta   90.00
_cell.angle_gamma   90.00
#
_symmetry.space_group_name_H-M   'P 1'
#
loop_
_entity.id
_entity.type
_entity.pdbx_description
1 polymer ?
#
loop_
_entity_poly.entity_id
_entity_poly.type
_entity_poly.pdbx_seq_one_letter_code
_entity_poly.pdbx_strand_id
1 'polypeptide(L)'
;EGAYREGPLQVVFAGRGQNWLGDPNGGSAPVWLDELDRAGIPQIWSTDIVARLWRKLALNCAINPLTVLHDCRNGDLLQYREQLAALCQELGTLLEANGQAPAATDLQDEVLRVIEATAANY
;
A
#
# COMPACT_ATOMS: atom_id res chain seq x y z
N GLU A 1 -5.32 -7.56 -2.37
CA GLU A 1 -5.16 -8.91 -1.78
C GLU A 1 -3.67 -9.29 -1.71
N GLY A 2 -3.30 -10.35 -0.98
CA GLY A 2 -1.94 -10.85 -0.89
C GLY A 2 -1.85 -12.31 -1.34
N ALA A 3 -0.87 -12.63 -2.17
CA ALA A 3 -0.59 -14.00 -2.59
C ALA A 3 0.93 -14.20 -2.76
N TYR A 4 1.41 -15.38 -2.40
CA TYR A 4 2.79 -15.79 -2.67
C TYR A 4 2.81 -17.17 -3.29
N ARG A 5 3.91 -17.47 -3.99
CA ARG A 5 4.13 -18.77 -4.62
C ARG A 5 4.88 -19.68 -3.66
N GLU A 6 4.31 -20.82 -3.34
CA GLU A 6 4.92 -21.84 -2.48
C GLU A 6 5.71 -22.88 -3.29
N GLY A 7 5.30 -23.12 -4.54
CA GLY A 7 5.96 -24.05 -5.46
C GLY A 7 5.51 -23.85 -6.91
N PRO A 8 6.01 -24.66 -7.86
CA PRO A 8 5.54 -24.66 -9.24
C PRO A 8 4.02 -24.89 -9.28
N LEU A 9 3.29 -23.96 -9.91
CA LEU A 9 1.81 -24.00 -10.01
C LEU A 9 1.06 -24.01 -8.66
N GLN A 10 1.72 -23.63 -7.56
CA GLN A 10 1.12 -23.56 -6.22
C GLN A 10 1.17 -22.13 -5.70
N VAL A 11 -0.02 -21.53 -5.52
CA VAL A 11 -0.20 -20.17 -5.00
C VAL A 11 -0.98 -20.25 -3.70
N VAL A 12 -0.50 -19.57 -2.67
CA VAL A 12 -1.19 -19.43 -1.39
C VAL A 12 -1.86 -18.07 -1.36
N PHE A 13 -3.17 -18.07 -1.11
CA PHE A 13 -3.91 -16.85 -0.81
C PHE A 13 -3.58 -16.42 0.63
N ALA A 14 -2.71 -15.43 0.76
CA ALA A 14 -2.07 -15.06 2.02
C ALA A 14 -2.85 -13.99 2.80
N GLY A 15 -3.82 -13.32 2.18
CA GLY A 15 -4.64 -12.36 2.88
C GLY A 15 -5.61 -11.59 1.98
N ARG A 16 -6.70 -11.15 2.60
CA ARG A 16 -7.65 -10.23 1.98
C ARG A 16 -7.10 -8.81 2.06
N GLY A 17 -7.10 -8.12 0.93
CA GLY A 17 -6.78 -6.71 0.85
C GLY A 17 -7.69 -6.06 -0.18
N GLN A 18 -7.72 -4.74 -0.23
CA GLN A 18 -8.55 -4.03 -1.21
C GLN A 18 -7.83 -3.92 -2.56
N ASN A 19 -8.56 -4.18 -3.65
CA ASN A 19 -8.10 -3.92 -5.01
C ASN A 19 -8.71 -2.60 -5.49
N TRP A 20 -7.85 -1.64 -5.88
CA TRP A 20 -8.27 -0.37 -6.45
C TRP A 20 -7.97 -0.38 -7.94
N LEU A 21 -8.97 -0.07 -8.77
CA LEU A 21 -8.81 0.11 -10.21
C LEU A 21 -9.12 1.56 -10.57
N GLY A 22 -8.56 2.05 -11.67
CA GLY A 22 -8.91 3.35 -12.20
C GLY A 22 -8.08 3.67 -13.44
N ASP A 23 -8.48 4.72 -14.14
CA ASP A 23 -7.77 5.24 -15.30
C ASP A 23 -6.95 6.48 -14.90
N PRO A 24 -5.61 6.48 -15.07
CA PRO A 24 -4.78 7.66 -14.81
C PRO A 24 -5.17 8.89 -15.64
N ASN A 25 -5.78 8.69 -16.81
CA ASN A 25 -6.25 9.78 -17.68
C ASN A 25 -7.67 10.24 -17.32
N GLY A 26 -8.27 9.65 -16.28
CA GLY A 26 -9.67 9.82 -15.94
C GLY A 26 -10.59 8.96 -16.81
N GLY A 27 -11.77 8.65 -16.29
CA GLY A 27 -12.73 7.82 -17.00
C GLY A 27 -13.80 7.23 -16.09
N SER A 28 -14.86 6.75 -16.72
CA SER A 28 -15.87 5.96 -16.02
C SER A 28 -15.41 4.52 -15.85
N ALA A 29 -15.91 3.86 -14.81
CA ALA A 29 -15.70 2.44 -14.61
C ALA A 29 -16.13 1.67 -15.87
N PRO A 30 -15.29 0.77 -16.40
CA PRO A 30 -15.63 0.02 -17.59
C PRO A 30 -16.69 -1.04 -17.29
N VAL A 31 -17.51 -1.38 -18.28
CA VAL A 31 -18.61 -2.35 -18.13
C VAL A 31 -18.17 -3.76 -17.73
N TRP A 32 -16.92 -4.14 -18.02
CA TRP A 32 -16.40 -5.45 -17.62
C TRP A 32 -16.12 -5.56 -16.11
N LEU A 33 -16.23 -4.46 -15.36
CA LEU A 33 -16.04 -4.50 -13.91
C LEU A 33 -17.04 -5.44 -13.22
N ASP A 34 -18.26 -5.55 -13.78
CA ASP A 34 -19.29 -6.51 -13.36
C ASP A 34 -18.84 -7.98 -13.49
N GLU A 35 -17.86 -8.26 -14.35
CA GLU A 35 -17.29 -9.61 -14.47
C GLU A 35 -16.44 -9.96 -13.24
N LEU A 36 -15.70 -8.99 -12.69
CA LEU A 36 -14.92 -9.19 -11.46
C LEU A 36 -15.83 -9.40 -10.26
N ASP A 37 -16.92 -8.63 -10.18
CA ASP A 37 -17.91 -8.79 -9.12
C ASP A 37 -18.58 -10.18 -9.18
N ARG A 38 -18.96 -10.64 -10.38
CA ARG A 38 -19.49 -12.01 -10.58
C ARG A 38 -18.47 -13.10 -10.26
N ALA A 39 -17.19 -12.85 -10.49
CA ALA A 39 -16.11 -13.76 -10.14
C ALA A 39 -15.77 -13.74 -8.63
N GLY A 40 -16.40 -12.87 -7.85
CA GLY A 40 -16.14 -12.72 -6.42
C GLY A 40 -14.79 -12.05 -6.10
N ILE A 41 -14.26 -11.25 -7.02
CA ILE A 41 -13.00 -10.51 -6.85
C ILE A 41 -13.35 -9.10 -6.36
N PRO A 42 -13.20 -8.80 -5.05
CA PRO A 42 -13.63 -7.52 -4.50
C PRO A 42 -12.73 -6.39 -5.03
N GLN A 43 -13.36 -5.36 -5.57
CA GLN A 43 -12.68 -4.22 -6.15
C GLN A 43 -13.42 -2.89 -5.93
N ILE A 44 -12.69 -1.79 -6.04
CA ILE A 44 -13.25 -0.44 -5.99
C ILE A 44 -12.68 0.38 -7.15
N TRP A 45 -13.56 0.99 -7.96
CA TRP A 45 -13.16 1.99 -8.95
C TRP A 45 -12.81 3.31 -8.26
N SER A 46 -11.60 3.81 -8.48
CA SER A 46 -11.10 5.09 -8.03
C SER A 46 -11.13 6.08 -9.18
N THR A 47 -11.72 7.25 -8.95
CA THR A 47 -11.60 8.41 -9.85
C THR A 47 -10.22 9.08 -9.77
N ASP A 48 -9.44 8.75 -8.73
CA ASP A 48 -8.07 9.18 -8.57
C ASP A 48 -7.20 7.97 -8.21
N ILE A 49 -6.84 7.19 -9.23
CA ILE A 49 -5.97 6.02 -9.05
C ILE A 49 -4.52 6.43 -8.82
N VAL A 50 -4.10 7.59 -9.32
CA VAL A 50 -2.72 8.08 -9.20
C VAL A 50 -2.40 8.39 -7.74
N ALA A 51 -3.29 9.05 -7.01
CA ALA A 51 -3.09 9.28 -5.57
C ALA A 51 -3.03 7.97 -4.78
N ARG A 52 -3.82 6.96 -5.14
CA ARG A 52 -3.78 5.61 -4.51
C ARG A 52 -2.42 4.93 -4.72
N LEU A 53 -1.86 5.04 -5.94
CA LEU A 53 -0.54 4.49 -6.26
C LEU A 53 0.58 5.21 -5.49
N TRP A 54 0.55 6.54 -5.45
CA TRP A 54 1.52 7.34 -4.68
C TRP A 54 1.45 7.06 -3.19
N ARG A 55 0.24 6.89 -2.65
CA ARG A 55 0.05 6.48 -1.26
C ARG A 55 0.74 5.15 -0.98
N LYS A 56 0.52 4.15 -1.83
CA LYS A 56 1.14 2.82 -1.69
C LYS A 56 2.67 2.90 -1.82
N LEU A 57 3.17 3.72 -2.74
CA LEU A 57 4.61 3.96 -2.88
C LEU A 57 5.20 4.51 -1.59
N ALA A 58 4.60 5.55 -1.01
CA ALA A 58 5.07 6.16 0.24
C ALA A 58 5.07 5.17 1.41
N LEU A 59 4.00 4.36 1.56
CA LEU A 59 3.96 3.30 2.58
C LEU A 59 5.10 2.30 2.41
N ASN A 60 5.34 1.83 1.19
CA ASN A 60 6.43 0.89 0.91
C ASN A 60 7.81 1.52 1.15
N CYS A 61 8.00 2.79 0.80
CA CYS A 61 9.24 3.52 1.05
C CYS A 61 9.50 3.73 2.55
N ALA A 62 8.46 3.90 3.36
CA ALA A 62 8.61 4.06 4.80
C ALA A 62 8.98 2.75 5.52
N ILE A 63 8.51 1.61 5.01
CA ILE A 63 8.60 0.30 5.69
C ILE A 63 9.75 -0.55 5.13
N ASN A 64 9.73 -0.84 3.83
CA ASN A 64 10.58 -1.90 3.25
C ASN A 64 12.09 -1.61 3.35
N PRO A 65 12.58 -0.36 3.17
CA PRO A 65 14.01 -0.09 3.33
C PRO A 65 14.48 -0.32 4.77
N LEU A 66 13.65 0.01 5.77
CA LEU A 66 14.01 -0.14 7.18
C LEU A 66 14.00 -1.60 7.62
N THR A 67 13.05 -2.42 7.13
CA THR A 67 13.08 -3.87 7.44
C THR A 67 14.32 -4.55 6.88
N VAL A 68 14.77 -4.17 5.68
CA VAL A 68 16.02 -4.67 5.10
C VAL A 68 17.24 -4.17 5.86
N LEU A 69 17.28 -2.89 6.23
CA LEU A 69 18.42 -2.30 6.94
C LEU A 69 18.62 -2.89 8.34
N HIS A 70 17.51 -3.16 9.03
CA HIS A 70 17.53 -3.67 10.40
C HIS A 70 17.37 -5.20 10.50
N ASP A 71 17.25 -5.88 9.36
CA ASP A 71 16.98 -7.33 9.25
C ASP A 71 15.87 -7.79 10.21
N CYS A 72 14.72 -7.16 10.10
CA CYS A 72 13.62 -7.34 11.05
C CYS A 72 12.26 -7.44 10.36
N ARG A 73 11.27 -7.92 11.12
CA ARG A 73 9.88 -7.95 10.64
C ARG A 73 9.27 -6.56 10.70
N ASN A 74 8.18 -6.35 9.96
CA ASN A 74 7.46 -5.07 9.97
C ASN A 74 7.13 -4.60 11.40
N GLY A 75 6.65 -5.51 12.27
CA GLY A 75 6.27 -5.19 13.65
C GLY A 75 7.42 -4.70 14.52
N ASP A 76 8.65 -5.14 14.23
CA ASP A 76 9.84 -4.72 14.96
C ASP A 76 10.17 -3.25 14.68
N LEU A 77 9.67 -2.67 13.58
CA LEU A 77 9.88 -1.25 13.26
C LEU A 77 9.30 -0.29 14.29
N LEU A 78 8.42 -0.76 15.19
CA LEU A 78 7.92 0.04 16.32
C LEU A 78 9.04 0.45 17.31
N GLN A 79 10.22 -0.18 17.25
CA GLN A 79 11.40 0.24 18.00
C GLN A 79 12.16 1.42 17.33
N TYR A 80 11.83 1.74 16.08
CA TYR A 80 12.44 2.82 15.28
C TYR A 80 11.46 3.95 14.95
N ARG A 81 10.51 4.25 15.86
CA ARG A 81 9.45 5.25 15.65
C ARG A 81 9.96 6.63 15.24
N GLU A 82 11.11 7.06 15.75
CA GLU A 82 11.72 8.35 15.36
C GLU A 82 12.19 8.34 13.91
N GLN A 83 12.82 7.26 13.44
CA GLN A 83 13.23 7.11 12.04
C GLN A 83 12.01 7.05 11.11
N LEU A 84 10.97 6.31 11.51
CA LEU A 84 9.70 6.26 10.77
C LEU A 84 9.06 7.64 10.66
N ALA A 85 9.00 8.41 11.75
CA ALA A 85 8.42 9.75 11.77
C ALA A 85 9.17 10.70 10.84
N ALA A 86 10.51 10.73 10.93
CA ALA A 86 11.35 11.53 10.04
C ALA A 86 11.14 11.17 8.56
N LEU A 87 11.14 9.87 8.23
CA LEU A 87 10.95 9.39 6.87
C LEU A 87 9.53 9.71 6.35
N CYS A 88 8.50 9.58 7.19
CA CYS A 88 7.14 9.98 6.83
C CYS A 88 7.02 11.48 6.55
N GLN A 89 7.74 12.32 7.29
CA GLN A 89 7.77 13.77 7.06
C GLN A 89 8.42 14.12 5.71
N GLU A 90 9.55 13.49 5.39
CA GLU A 90 10.22 13.67 4.09
C GLU A 90 9.33 13.19 2.93
N LEU A 91 8.71 12.01 3.08
CA LEU A 91 7.77 11.47 2.09
C LEU A 91 6.53 12.35 1.93
N GLY A 92 6.00 12.92 3.02
CA GLY A 92 4.91 13.88 2.97
C GLY A 92 5.26 15.10 2.13
N THR A 93 6.45 15.67 2.36
CA THR A 93 6.96 16.81 1.58
C THR A 93 7.13 16.45 0.09
N LEU A 94 7.67 15.26 -0.20
CA LEU A 94 7.80 14.75 -1.57
C LEU A 94 6.43 14.64 -2.25
N LEU A 95 5.43 14.08 -1.57
CA LEU A 95 4.09 13.90 -2.11
C LEU A 95 3.43 15.24 -2.43
N GLU A 96 3.50 16.20 -1.51
CA GLU A 96 2.99 17.56 -1.73
C GLU A 96 3.66 18.25 -2.92
N ALA A 97 4.99 18.17 -3.01
CA ALA A 97 5.75 18.76 -4.12
C ALA A 97 5.41 18.15 -5.50
N ASN A 98 4.88 16.92 -5.51
CA ASN A 98 4.45 16.23 -6.73
C ASN A 98 2.93 16.30 -6.98
N GLY A 99 2.21 17.20 -6.27
CA GLY A 99 0.76 17.38 -6.44
C GLY A 99 -0.08 16.24 -5.88
N GLN A 100 0.48 15.42 -4.98
CA GLN A 100 -0.16 14.25 -4.38
C GLN A 100 -0.52 14.50 -2.91
N ALA A 101 -0.97 15.72 -2.58
CA ALA A 101 -1.37 16.08 -1.23
C ALA A 101 -2.38 15.09 -0.58
N PRO A 102 -3.38 14.54 -1.30
CA PRO A 102 -4.27 13.51 -0.73
C PRO A 102 -3.54 12.24 -0.27
N ALA A 103 -2.42 11.89 -0.91
CA ALA A 103 -1.60 10.76 -0.51
C ALA A 103 -0.70 11.06 0.69
N ALA A 104 -0.50 12.33 1.06
CA ALA A 104 0.29 12.74 2.22
C ALA A 104 -0.54 12.75 3.52
N THR A 105 -1.86 12.93 3.42
CA THR A 105 -2.77 12.96 4.57
C THR A 105 -2.62 11.72 5.45
N ASP A 106 -2.46 11.91 6.75
CA ASP A 106 -2.32 10.87 7.77
C ASP A 106 -1.30 9.77 7.41
N LEU A 107 -0.19 10.12 6.74
CA LEU A 107 0.81 9.15 6.28
C LEU A 107 1.43 8.35 7.40
N GLN A 108 1.88 9.03 8.44
CA GLN A 108 2.51 8.36 9.58
C GLN A 108 1.54 7.38 10.27
N ASP A 109 0.29 7.78 10.48
CA ASP A 109 -0.71 6.93 11.12
C ASP A 109 -1.03 5.69 10.29
N GLU A 110 -1.10 5.82 8.97
CA GLU A 110 -1.27 4.66 8.08
C GLU A 110 -0.02 3.77 8.07
N VAL A 111 1.19 4.32 8.07
CA VAL A 111 2.42 3.53 8.17
C VAL A 111 2.41 2.70 9.45
N LEU A 112 2.08 3.30 10.59
CA LEU A 112 1.98 2.59 11.87
C LEU A 112 0.88 1.51 11.84
N ARG A 113 -0.30 1.82 11.29
CA ARG A 113 -1.38 0.83 11.12
C ARG A 113 -0.96 -0.34 10.24
N VAL A 114 -0.26 -0.09 9.14
CA VAL A 114 0.23 -1.15 8.24
C VAL A 114 1.28 -2.00 8.95
N ILE A 115 2.22 -1.39 9.68
CA ILE A 115 3.22 -2.09 10.50
C ILE A 115 2.53 -3.06 11.48
N GLU A 116 1.53 -2.57 12.22
CA GLU A 116 0.80 -3.39 13.20
C GLU A 116 0.00 -4.51 12.51
N ALA A 117 -0.74 -4.20 11.44
CA ALA A 117 -1.55 -5.17 10.71
C ALA A 117 -0.73 -6.24 9.99
N THR A 118 0.54 -5.95 9.71
CA THR A 118 1.45 -6.84 8.99
C THR A 118 2.65 -7.24 9.85
N ALA A 119 2.53 -7.21 11.17
CA ALA A 119 3.65 -7.33 12.10
C ALA A 119 4.51 -8.59 11.91
N ALA A 120 3.92 -9.68 11.42
CA ALA A 120 4.62 -10.95 11.16
C ALA A 120 5.33 -11.02 9.80
N ASN A 121 5.11 -10.04 8.91
CA ASN A 121 5.70 -10.00 7.58
C ASN A 121 7.17 -9.55 7.65
N TYR A 122 7.96 -10.07 6.71
CA TYR A 122 9.36 -9.75 6.50
C TYR A 122 9.52 -8.93 5.21
#